data_AF-A0A1G0GRX9-F1
#
_entry.id   AF-A0A1G0GRX9-F1
#
_cell.length_a   1.000
_cell.length_b   1.000
_cell.length_c   1.000
_cell.angle_alpha   90.00
_cell.angle_beta   90.00
_cell.angle_gamma   90.00
#
_symmetry.space_group_name_H-M   'P 1'
#
loop_
_entity.id
_entity.type
_entity.pdbx_description
1 polymer ?
#
loop_
_entity_poly.entity_id
_entity_poly.type
_entity_poly.pdbx_seq_one_letter_code
_entity_poly.pdbx_strand_id
1 'polypeptide(L)'
;MKIKIIVNLLKSLLLTLKNISNSNHSRPIYYRISSIDFDTQTAILHVIHKNIFIKQTFSQLISNTEIIEGLSCQQACWIGVYYGKALRAALNGKNNLRDIKKPTYLLKHKYGRYKIISEYRDGTIGCIHVKTRKELNVNPLAIAEDDIFIKHFDANQACYIGILAGIEMEKKQHATLAETDQRTIPYLRLVK
;
A
#
# COMPACT_ATOMS: atom_id res chain seq x y z
N MET A 1 -8.78 25.73 48.92
CA MET A 1 -9.09 26.02 47.49
C MET A 1 -7.95 25.69 46.52
N LYS A 2 -6.66 25.97 46.85
CA LYS A 2 -5.51 25.76 45.94
C LYS A 2 -5.19 24.31 45.55
N ILE A 3 -5.44 23.34 46.44
CA ILE A 3 -5.12 21.90 46.21
C ILE A 3 -5.98 21.30 45.08
N LYS A 4 -7.26 21.69 44.99
CA LYS A 4 -8.20 21.15 43.99
C LYS A 4 -7.83 21.57 42.56
N ILE A 5 -7.24 22.76 42.42
CA ILE A 5 -6.76 23.30 41.15
C ILE A 5 -5.51 22.53 40.68
N ILE A 6 -4.58 22.26 41.60
CA ILE A 6 -3.35 21.50 41.31
C ILE A 6 -3.68 20.06 40.88
N VAL A 7 -4.63 19.39 41.55
CA VAL A 7 -5.07 18.03 41.19
C VAL A 7 -5.73 18.00 39.80
N ASN A 8 -6.51 19.02 39.44
CA ASN A 8 -7.12 19.10 38.11
C ASN A 8 -6.11 19.40 37.00
N LEU A 9 -5.10 20.24 37.28
CA LEU A 9 -3.96 20.47 36.38
C LEU A 9 -3.15 19.18 36.17
N LEU A 10 -2.85 18.45 37.23
CA LEU A 10 -2.15 17.16 37.13
C LEU A 10 -2.95 16.12 36.37
N LYS A 11 -4.27 16.03 36.57
CA LYS A 11 -5.14 15.14 35.78
C LYS A 11 -5.18 15.53 34.30
N SER A 12 -5.26 16.83 34.00
CA SER A 12 -5.19 17.35 32.63
C SER A 12 -3.85 17.00 31.98
N LEU A 13 -2.74 17.19 32.71
CA LEU A 13 -1.39 16.86 32.25
C LEU A 13 -1.20 15.35 32.04
N LEU A 14 -1.76 14.52 32.92
CA LEU A 14 -1.73 13.07 32.75
C LEU A 14 -2.59 12.60 31.58
N LEU A 15 -3.73 13.25 31.32
CA LEU A 15 -4.57 12.96 30.15
C LEU A 15 -3.91 13.39 28.84
N THR A 16 -3.24 14.55 28.80
CA THR A 16 -2.46 14.97 27.63
C THR A 16 -1.26 14.07 27.42
N LEU A 17 -0.52 13.70 28.47
CA LEU A 17 0.60 12.76 28.39
C LEU A 17 0.15 11.36 27.96
N LYS A 18 -1.01 10.88 28.42
CA LYS A 18 -1.58 9.59 27.98
C LYS A 18 -2.05 9.62 26.52
N ASN A 19 -2.53 10.77 26.03
CA ASN A 19 -2.84 10.97 24.61
C ASN A 19 -1.58 11.07 23.74
N ILE A 20 -0.49 11.65 24.26
CA ILE A 20 0.82 11.72 23.58
C ILE A 20 1.48 10.34 23.56
N SER A 21 1.43 9.59 24.67
CA SER A 21 1.98 8.23 24.78
C SER A 21 1.28 7.23 23.85
N ASN A 22 -0.02 7.40 23.59
CA ASN A 22 -0.77 6.60 22.61
C ASN A 22 -0.45 6.92 21.14
N SER A 23 0.38 7.94 20.85
CA SER A 23 0.61 8.41 19.49
C SER A 23 1.89 7.92 18.81
N ASN A 24 2.89 7.39 19.54
CA ASN A 24 4.21 7.16 18.96
C ASN A 24 4.91 5.87 19.44
N HIS A 25 4.35 4.70 19.13
CA HIS A 25 5.23 3.56 18.86
C HIS A 25 5.73 3.68 17.42
N SER A 26 6.74 4.54 17.23
CA SER A 26 7.48 4.63 15.96
C SER A 26 8.12 3.26 15.71
N ARG A 27 7.52 2.50 14.79
CA ARG A 27 8.04 1.21 14.37
C ARG A 27 9.47 1.38 13.84
N PRO A 28 10.42 0.52 14.21
CA PRO A 28 11.75 0.55 13.61
C PRO A 28 11.63 0.22 12.11
N ILE A 29 12.13 1.14 11.28
CA ILE A 29 12.31 0.93 9.85
C ILE A 29 13.70 0.31 9.66
N TYR A 30 13.76 -0.83 8.98
CA TYR A 30 14.98 -1.59 8.76
C TYR A 30 15.51 -1.45 7.33
N TYR A 31 14.61 -1.23 6.38
CA TYR A 31 14.92 -1.13 4.96
C TYR A 31 14.49 0.21 4.40
N ARG A 32 15.24 0.68 3.41
CA ARG A 32 14.88 1.84 2.59
C ARG A 32 15.04 1.47 1.12
N ILE A 33 14.09 1.82 0.28
CA ILE A 33 14.26 1.72 -1.18
C ILE A 33 15.25 2.80 -1.63
N SER A 34 16.34 2.38 -2.27
CA SER A 34 17.39 3.27 -2.78
C SER A 34 17.22 3.57 -4.26
N SER A 35 16.88 2.56 -5.05
CA SER A 35 16.62 2.71 -6.48
C SER A 35 15.68 1.61 -6.99
N ILE A 36 15.08 1.87 -8.14
CA ILE A 36 14.12 1.00 -8.81
C ILE A 36 14.49 0.96 -10.29
N ASP A 37 14.49 -0.24 -10.84
CA ASP A 37 14.69 -0.52 -12.25
C ASP A 37 13.44 -1.23 -12.77
N PHE A 38 12.72 -0.55 -13.67
CA PHE A 38 11.46 -1.02 -14.23
C PHE A 38 11.65 -2.10 -15.29
N ASP A 39 12.73 -2.01 -16.06
CA ASP A 39 13.02 -2.91 -17.18
C ASP A 39 13.38 -4.29 -16.64
N THR A 40 14.20 -4.32 -15.58
CA THR A 40 14.56 -5.59 -14.91
C THR A 40 13.60 -5.96 -13.78
N GLN A 41 12.61 -5.11 -13.47
CA GLN A 41 11.67 -5.28 -12.37
C GLN A 41 12.36 -5.55 -11.03
N THR A 42 13.44 -4.82 -10.77
CA THR A 42 14.24 -4.94 -9.56
C THR A 42 14.23 -3.66 -8.73
N ALA A 43 14.41 -3.81 -7.42
CA ALA A 43 14.69 -2.70 -6.53
C ALA A 43 15.97 -2.98 -5.73
N ILE A 44 16.69 -1.91 -5.43
CA ILE A 44 17.83 -1.95 -4.51
C ILE A 44 17.34 -1.46 -3.15
N LEU A 45 17.40 -2.33 -2.15
CA LEU A 45 17.11 -2.02 -0.76
C LEU A 45 18.39 -1.71 0.00
N HIS A 46 18.42 -0.59 0.69
CA HIS A 46 19.41 -0.28 1.71
C HIS A 46 18.96 -0.79 3.08
N VAL A 47 19.80 -1.60 3.72
CA VAL A 47 19.64 -2.05 5.11
C VAL A 47 20.22 -0.97 6.03
N ILE A 48 19.35 -0.19 6.65
CA ILE A 48 19.69 1.09 7.31
C ILE A 48 20.83 0.95 8.34
N HIS A 49 20.82 -0.13 9.13
CA HIS A 49 21.77 -0.31 10.23
C HIS A 49 23.04 -1.09 9.84
N LYS A 50 23.14 -1.57 8.60
CA LYS A 50 24.27 -2.40 8.15
C LYS A 50 25.04 -1.79 6.99
N ASN A 51 24.60 -0.68 6.40
CA ASN A 51 25.17 -0.09 5.19
C ASN A 51 25.33 -1.12 4.04
N ILE A 52 24.37 -2.05 3.93
CA ILE A 52 24.33 -3.10 2.92
C ILE A 52 23.23 -2.77 1.90
N PHE A 53 23.52 -2.98 0.63
CA PHE A 53 22.57 -2.86 -0.47
C PHE A 53 22.22 -4.24 -1.00
N ILE A 54 20.93 -4.56 -1.10
CA ILE A 54 20.41 -5.83 -1.57
C ILE A 54 19.58 -5.57 -2.82
N LYS A 55 19.96 -6.17 -3.95
CA LYS A 55 19.16 -6.15 -5.17
C LYS A 55 18.20 -7.33 -5.17
N GLN A 56 16.91 -7.07 -5.31
CA GLN A 56 15.87 -8.11 -5.41
C GLN A 56 14.83 -7.74 -6.47
N THR A 57 14.18 -8.75 -7.04
CA THR A 57 13.03 -8.53 -7.93
C THR A 57 11.80 -8.10 -7.12
N PHE A 58 10.85 -7.41 -7.75
CA PHE A 58 9.58 -7.07 -7.09
C PHE A 58 8.86 -8.32 -6.55
N SER A 59 8.90 -9.44 -7.30
CA SER A 59 8.30 -10.72 -6.87
C SER A 59 8.97 -11.26 -5.59
N GLN A 60 10.30 -11.19 -5.49
CA GLN A 60 11.03 -11.61 -4.29
C GLN A 60 10.70 -10.73 -3.08
N LEU A 61 10.67 -9.41 -3.29
CA LEU A 61 10.35 -8.43 -2.25
C LEU A 61 8.94 -8.63 -1.70
N ILE A 62 7.97 -8.80 -2.59
CA ILE A 62 6.56 -9.03 -2.23
C ILE A 62 6.30 -10.46 -1.75
N SER A 63 7.26 -11.37 -1.86
CA SER A 63 7.18 -12.70 -1.26
C SER A 63 7.80 -12.76 0.14
N ASN A 64 8.59 -11.76 0.53
CA ASN A 64 9.22 -11.68 1.85
C ASN A 64 8.48 -10.69 2.78
N THR A 65 7.61 -11.23 3.63
CA THR A 65 6.85 -10.44 4.60
C THR A 65 7.73 -9.61 5.52
N GLU A 66 8.90 -10.12 5.93
CA GLU A 66 9.80 -9.42 6.86
C GLU A 66 10.41 -8.17 6.21
N ILE A 67 10.72 -8.25 4.92
CA ILE A 67 11.22 -7.09 4.16
C ILE A 67 10.14 -6.02 4.06
N ILE A 68 8.93 -6.37 3.63
CA ILE A 68 7.80 -5.43 3.53
C ILE A 68 7.54 -4.78 4.87
N GLU A 69 7.54 -5.60 5.92
CA GLU A 69 7.39 -5.15 7.27
C GLU A 69 8.51 -4.20 7.72
N GLY A 70 9.76 -4.40 7.30
CA GLY A 70 10.83 -3.48 7.63
C GLY A 70 10.83 -2.17 6.83
N LEU A 71 9.92 -1.98 5.87
CA LEU A 71 9.75 -0.72 5.13
C LEU A 71 8.79 0.24 5.86
N SER A 72 8.88 1.52 5.50
CA SER A 72 7.80 2.46 5.82
C SER A 72 6.53 2.11 5.03
N CYS A 73 5.35 2.48 5.54
CA CYS A 73 4.09 2.21 4.83
C CYS A 73 4.06 2.82 3.42
N GLN A 74 4.64 4.01 3.26
CA GLN A 74 4.78 4.67 1.95
C GLN A 74 5.65 3.85 0.99
N GLN A 75 6.83 3.40 1.44
CA GLN A 75 7.73 2.62 0.58
C GLN A 75 7.17 1.22 0.27
N ALA A 76 6.51 0.59 1.24
CA ALA A 76 5.79 -0.65 1.02
C ALA A 76 4.69 -0.46 -0.04
N CYS A 77 3.93 0.63 0.05
CA CYS A 77 2.93 1.00 -0.96
C CYS A 77 3.57 1.19 -2.34
N TRP A 78 4.70 1.89 -2.44
CA TRP A 78 5.40 2.07 -3.72
C TRP A 78 5.80 0.75 -4.36
N ILE A 79 6.43 -0.17 -3.61
CA ILE A 79 6.76 -1.50 -4.14
C ILE A 79 5.50 -2.22 -4.63
N GLY A 80 4.41 -2.11 -3.86
CA GLY A 80 3.11 -2.62 -4.27
C GLY A 80 2.68 -2.06 -5.62
N VAL A 81 2.72 -0.74 -5.81
CA VAL A 81 2.37 -0.06 -7.08
C VAL A 81 3.21 -0.60 -8.23
N TYR A 82 4.53 -0.70 -8.07
CA TYR A 82 5.41 -1.15 -9.13
C TYR A 82 5.16 -2.60 -9.52
N TYR A 83 4.93 -3.47 -8.52
CA TYR A 83 4.54 -4.83 -8.79
C TYR A 83 3.15 -4.95 -9.43
N GLY A 84 2.17 -4.17 -8.98
CA GLY A 84 0.83 -4.15 -9.55
C GLY A 84 0.83 -3.77 -11.03
N LYS A 85 1.63 -2.75 -11.39
CA LYS A 85 1.86 -2.36 -12.79
C LYS A 85 2.52 -3.48 -13.59
N ALA A 86 3.63 -4.03 -13.08
CA ALA A 86 4.34 -5.12 -13.73
C ALA A 86 3.43 -6.34 -13.96
N LEU A 87 2.65 -6.72 -12.93
CA LEU A 87 1.69 -7.81 -12.95
C LEU A 87 0.64 -7.62 -14.04
N ARG A 88 0.05 -6.42 -14.11
CA ARG A 88 -0.97 -6.12 -15.12
C ARG A 88 -0.38 -6.06 -16.53
N ALA A 89 0.80 -5.49 -16.71
CA ALA A 89 1.51 -5.47 -17.99
C ALA A 89 1.84 -6.89 -18.49
N ALA A 90 2.23 -7.81 -17.60
CA ALA A 90 2.47 -9.22 -17.95
C ALA A 90 1.19 -9.95 -18.37
N LEU A 91 0.06 -9.71 -17.68
CA LEU A 91 -1.23 -10.27 -18.09
C LEU A 91 -1.67 -9.78 -19.48
N ASN A 92 -1.21 -8.61 -19.90
CA ASN A 92 -1.45 -8.05 -21.24
C ASN A 92 -0.42 -8.53 -22.28
N GLY A 93 0.46 -9.49 -21.94
CA GLY A 93 1.48 -10.03 -22.84
C GLY A 93 2.68 -9.10 -23.09
N LYS A 94 2.81 -7.99 -22.34
CA LYS A 94 3.90 -7.01 -22.53
C LYS A 94 5.17 -7.33 -21.77
N ASN A 95 5.09 -8.16 -20.71
CA ASN A 95 6.22 -8.42 -19.82
C ASN A 95 6.38 -9.92 -19.49
N ASN A 96 7.63 -10.36 -19.46
CA ASN A 96 8.03 -11.71 -19.05
C ASN A 96 8.15 -11.79 -17.52
N LEU A 97 7.06 -11.59 -16.78
CA LEU A 97 7.06 -11.90 -15.36
C LEU A 97 7.19 -13.42 -15.18
N ARG A 98 8.43 -13.87 -14.93
CA ARG A 98 8.73 -15.24 -14.53
C ARG A 98 8.28 -15.38 -13.07
N ASP A 99 7.33 -16.27 -12.81
CA ASP A 99 6.84 -16.66 -11.48
C ASP A 99 6.12 -15.57 -10.67
N ILE A 100 4.89 -15.25 -11.08
CA ILE A 100 3.93 -14.52 -10.25
C ILE A 100 3.37 -15.48 -9.19
N LYS A 101 3.90 -15.40 -7.97
CA LYS A 101 3.24 -16.01 -6.81
C LYS A 101 2.32 -14.98 -6.17
N LYS A 102 1.03 -15.31 -6.05
CA LYS A 102 0.08 -14.47 -5.32
C LYS A 102 0.50 -14.45 -3.84
N PRO A 103 0.87 -13.31 -3.26
CA PRO A 103 1.27 -13.25 -1.86
C PRO A 103 0.02 -13.42 -0.98
N THR A 104 -0.04 -14.53 -0.23
CA THR A 104 -1.19 -14.89 0.63
C THR A 104 -1.27 -14.08 1.93
N TYR A 105 -0.25 -13.30 2.25
CA TYR A 105 -0.05 -12.74 3.59
C TYR A 105 -0.28 -11.22 3.70
N LEU A 106 -0.56 -10.52 2.59
CA LEU A 106 -0.58 -9.04 2.59
C LEU A 106 -1.75 -8.41 3.36
N LEU A 107 -2.74 -9.20 3.78
CA LEU A 107 -3.89 -8.73 4.56
C LEU A 107 -3.69 -8.86 6.09
N LYS A 108 -2.51 -9.31 6.54
CA LYS A 108 -2.18 -9.40 7.97
C LYS A 108 -2.10 -7.99 8.57
N HIS A 109 -2.99 -7.72 9.53
CA HIS A 109 -2.97 -6.46 10.28
C HIS A 109 -2.21 -6.60 11.60
N LYS A 110 -1.04 -5.97 11.69
CA LYS A 110 -0.21 -5.95 12.92
C LYS A 110 -0.36 -4.64 13.71
N TYR A 111 -0.55 -3.51 13.03
CA TYR A 111 -0.64 -2.18 13.62
C TYR A 111 -1.33 -1.22 12.64
N GLY A 112 -1.52 0.03 13.04
CA GLY A 112 -2.21 1.04 12.24
C GLY A 112 -3.54 1.44 12.85
N ARG A 113 -4.12 2.52 12.34
CA ARG A 113 -5.46 3.00 12.73
C ARG A 113 -6.54 2.38 11.87
N TYR A 114 -6.22 1.93 10.66
CA TYR A 114 -7.15 1.31 9.74
C TYR A 114 -6.73 -0.11 9.40
N LYS A 115 -7.74 -0.96 9.28
CA LYS A 115 -7.61 -2.35 8.84
C LYS A 115 -8.47 -2.56 7.61
N ILE A 116 -7.89 -3.12 6.55
CA ILE A 116 -8.65 -3.60 5.39
C ILE A 116 -9.47 -4.83 5.80
N ILE A 117 -10.76 -4.83 5.47
CA ILE A 117 -11.71 -5.90 5.81
C ILE A 117 -12.35 -6.54 4.58
N SER A 118 -12.43 -5.83 3.46
CA SER A 118 -13.06 -6.32 2.23
C SER A 118 -12.47 -5.65 0.99
N GLU A 119 -12.56 -6.35 -0.14
CA GLU A 119 -12.36 -5.83 -1.49
C GLU A 119 -13.70 -5.99 -2.24
N TYR A 120 -14.21 -4.91 -2.81
CA TYR A 120 -15.48 -4.89 -3.53
C TYR A 120 -15.26 -5.11 -5.03
N ARG A 121 -16.32 -5.55 -5.73
CA ARG A 121 -16.26 -5.85 -7.17
C ARG A 121 -15.99 -4.63 -8.05
N ASP A 122 -16.29 -3.44 -7.56
CA ASP A 122 -16.00 -2.17 -8.21
C ASP A 122 -14.51 -1.75 -8.07
N GLY A 123 -13.71 -2.54 -7.36
CA GLY A 123 -12.29 -2.28 -7.11
C GLY A 123 -12.02 -1.39 -5.88
N THR A 124 -13.06 -0.94 -5.18
CA THR A 124 -12.89 -0.23 -3.90
C THR A 124 -12.54 -1.21 -2.77
N ILE A 125 -11.89 -0.70 -1.73
CA ILE A 125 -11.62 -1.48 -0.53
C ILE A 125 -12.38 -0.93 0.67
N GLY A 126 -12.93 -1.85 1.46
CA GLY A 126 -13.55 -1.55 2.75
C GLY A 126 -12.49 -1.56 3.84
N CYS A 127 -12.37 -0.45 4.55
CA CYS A 127 -11.48 -0.31 5.70
C CYS A 127 -12.29 0.02 6.96
N ILE A 128 -11.85 -0.50 8.09
CA ILE A 128 -12.43 -0.19 9.39
C ILE A 128 -11.40 0.56 10.25
N HIS A 129 -11.81 1.67 10.85
CA HIS A 129 -11.01 2.33 11.87
C HIS A 129 -11.00 1.46 13.14
N VAL A 130 -9.83 1.00 13.58
CA VAL A 130 -9.67 -0.01 14.64
C VAL A 130 -10.33 0.43 15.96
N LYS A 131 -10.15 1.70 16.36
CA LYS A 131 -10.71 2.24 17.61
C LYS A 131 -12.21 2.56 17.55
N THR A 132 -12.66 3.29 16.53
CA THR A 132 -14.03 3.80 16.45
C THR A 132 -15.00 2.84 15.77
N ARG A 133 -14.47 1.79 15.12
CA ARG A 133 -15.22 0.83 14.30
C ARG A 133 -15.98 1.47 13.13
N LYS A 134 -15.67 2.72 12.79
CA LYS A 134 -16.23 3.38 11.60
C LYS A 134 -15.64 2.75 10.35
N GLU A 135 -16.53 2.40 9.42
CA GLU A 135 -16.16 1.84 8.12
C GLU A 135 -16.06 2.95 7.07
N LEU A 136 -15.20 2.72 6.08
CA LEU A 136 -15.04 3.56 4.91
C LEU A 136 -14.79 2.68 3.68
N ASN A 137 -15.35 3.09 2.55
CA ASN A 137 -15.10 2.48 1.26
C ASN A 137 -14.34 3.50 0.43
N VAL A 138 -13.13 3.15 0.01
CA VAL A 138 -12.23 4.09 -0.67
C VAL A 138 -11.52 3.39 -1.81
N ASN A 139 -11.25 4.14 -2.88
CA ASN A 139 -10.46 3.67 -3.99
C ASN A 139 -8.97 3.49 -3.55
N PRO A 140 -8.33 2.33 -3.79
CA PRO A 140 -6.93 2.10 -3.45
C PRO A 140 -5.95 3.13 -4.02
N LEU A 141 -6.20 3.63 -5.24
CA LEU A 141 -5.41 4.67 -5.88
C LEU A 141 -5.44 5.98 -5.08
N ALA A 142 -6.62 6.40 -4.61
CA ALA A 142 -6.75 7.60 -3.79
C ALA A 142 -5.99 7.47 -2.45
N ILE A 143 -5.95 6.26 -1.87
CA ILE A 143 -5.18 6.00 -0.66
C ILE A 143 -3.68 6.03 -0.95
N ALA A 144 -3.24 5.46 -2.07
CA ALA A 144 -1.84 5.40 -2.46
C ALA A 144 -1.26 6.78 -2.80
N GLU A 145 -2.09 7.71 -3.27
CA GLU A 145 -1.73 9.11 -3.55
C GLU A 145 -1.71 9.98 -2.29
N ASP A 146 -2.46 9.59 -1.24
CA ASP A 146 -2.47 10.29 0.05
C ASP A 146 -1.36 9.78 0.99
N ASP A 147 -0.23 10.50 0.95
CA ASP A 147 0.95 10.26 1.78
C ASP A 147 0.70 10.27 3.29
N ILE A 148 -0.37 10.93 3.75
CA ILE A 148 -0.74 10.99 5.16
C ILE A 148 -1.65 9.81 5.49
N PHE A 149 -2.63 9.52 4.64
CA PHE A 149 -3.59 8.46 4.89
C PHE A 149 -2.94 7.08 4.86
N ILE A 150 -2.02 6.82 3.92
CA ILE A 150 -1.31 5.54 3.81
C ILE A 150 -0.51 5.18 5.07
N LYS A 151 -0.02 6.19 5.83
CA LYS A 151 0.72 5.99 7.09
C LYS A 151 -0.15 5.41 8.21
N HIS A 152 -1.46 5.42 8.05
CA HIS A 152 -2.39 4.87 9.04
C HIS A 152 -2.64 3.38 8.86
N PHE A 153 -2.11 2.74 7.82
CA PHE A 153 -2.15 1.30 7.61
C PHE A 153 -0.83 0.65 8.09
N ASP A 154 -0.82 -0.67 8.26
CA ASP A 154 0.44 -1.41 8.35
C ASP A 154 1.11 -1.53 6.98
N ALA A 155 2.41 -1.87 6.98
CA ALA A 155 3.19 -1.97 5.75
C ALA A 155 2.72 -3.09 4.80
N ASN A 156 2.18 -4.20 5.30
CA ASN A 156 1.67 -5.29 4.45
C ASN A 156 0.39 -4.83 3.73
N GLN A 157 -0.52 -4.19 4.47
CA GLN A 157 -1.75 -3.63 3.93
C GLN A 157 -1.46 -2.47 2.98
N ALA A 158 -0.49 -1.60 3.32
CA ALA A 158 -0.04 -0.54 2.43
C ALA A 158 0.54 -1.10 1.13
N CYS A 159 1.34 -2.17 1.20
CA CYS A 159 1.81 -2.89 0.02
C CYS A 159 0.64 -3.43 -0.82
N TYR A 160 -0.35 -4.07 -0.20
CA TYR A 160 -1.55 -4.54 -0.89
C TYR A 160 -2.34 -3.42 -1.57
N ILE A 161 -2.57 -2.29 -0.87
CA ILE A 161 -3.18 -1.08 -1.44
C ILE A 161 -2.39 -0.64 -2.67
N GLY A 162 -1.06 -0.60 -2.56
CA GLY A 162 -0.18 -0.30 -3.67
C GLY A 162 -0.37 -1.23 -4.86
N ILE A 163 -0.46 -2.55 -4.63
CA ILE A 163 -0.69 -3.53 -5.72
C ILE A 163 -2.00 -3.23 -6.45
N LEU A 164 -3.09 -3.00 -5.71
CA LEU A 164 -4.38 -2.68 -6.31
C LEU A 164 -4.33 -1.37 -7.10
N ALA A 165 -3.73 -0.32 -6.52
CA ALA A 165 -3.54 0.97 -7.17
C ALA A 165 -2.69 0.83 -8.46
N GLY A 166 -1.60 0.06 -8.42
CA GLY A 166 -0.74 -0.19 -9.58
C GLY A 166 -1.47 -0.92 -10.71
N ILE A 167 -2.30 -1.91 -10.39
CA ILE A 167 -3.15 -2.60 -11.37
C ILE A 167 -4.13 -1.62 -12.01
N GLU A 168 -4.77 -0.76 -11.21
CA GLU A 168 -5.72 0.25 -11.72
C GLU A 168 -5.04 1.30 -12.60
N MET A 169 -3.86 1.79 -12.20
CA MET A 169 -3.06 2.73 -13.00
C MET A 169 -2.73 2.15 -14.37
N GLU A 170 -2.26 0.91 -14.43
CA GLU A 170 -1.92 0.24 -15.68
C GLU A 170 -3.17 0.06 -16.56
N LYS A 171 -4.31 -0.34 -15.97
CA LYS A 171 -5.59 -0.44 -16.69
C LYS A 171 -6.00 0.88 -17.35
N LYS A 172 -5.91 2.00 -16.62
CA LYS A 172 -6.28 3.34 -17.14
C LYS A 172 -5.36 3.80 -18.27
N GLN A 173 -4.05 3.57 -18.13
CA GLN A 173 -3.09 3.88 -19.20
C GLN A 173 -3.41 3.14 -20.50
N HIS A 174 -3.82 1.87 -20.40
CA HIS A 174 -4.21 1.08 -21.56
C HIS A 174 -5.56 1.48 -22.18
N ALA A 175 -6.56 1.84 -21.37
CA ALA A 175 -7.83 2.34 -21.90
C ALA A 175 -7.63 3.60 -22.74
N THR A 176 -6.79 4.51 -22.25
CA THR A 176 -6.44 5.76 -22.94
C THR A 176 -5.74 5.50 -24.29
N LEU A 177 -4.86 4.50 -24.36
CA LEU A 177 -4.18 4.10 -25.60
C LEU A 177 -5.11 3.39 -26.60
N ALA A 178 -6.05 2.58 -26.11
CA ALA A 178 -7.02 1.88 -26.96
C ALA A 178 -8.07 2.83 -27.57
N GLU A 179 -8.46 3.89 -26.85
CA GLU A 179 -9.37 4.93 -27.37
C GLU A 179 -8.73 5.72 -28.53
N THR A 180 -7.40 5.85 -28.57
CA THR A 180 -6.69 6.44 -29.73
C THR A 180 -6.69 5.55 -30.98
N ASP A 181 -6.75 4.21 -30.82
CA ASP A 181 -6.78 3.25 -31.95
C ASP A 181 -8.20 2.86 -32.40
N GLN A 182 -9.24 3.23 -31.65
CA GLN A 182 -10.63 2.93 -31.99
C GLN A 182 -11.27 3.96 -32.94
N ARG A 183 -10.71 4.09 -34.15
CA ARG A 183 -11.53 4.40 -35.33
C ARG A 183 -11.71 3.09 -36.09
N THR A 184 -12.94 2.60 -36.15
CA THR A 184 -13.39 1.34 -36.77
C THR A 184 -13.30 0.07 -35.90
N ILE A 185 -14.32 -0.15 -35.07
CA ILE A 185 -14.71 -1.51 -34.67
C ILE A 185 -15.97 -1.86 -35.47
N PRO A 186 -15.99 -2.96 -36.25
CA PRO A 186 -17.19 -3.44 -36.90
C PRO A 186 -18.14 -4.02 -35.84
N TYR A 187 -19.34 -3.45 -35.74
CA TYR A 187 -20.39 -3.97 -34.90
C TYR A 187 -20.83 -5.36 -35.37
N LEU A 188 -20.95 -6.31 -34.43
CA LEU A 188 -21.59 -7.60 -34.67
C LEU A 188 -23.05 -7.37 -35.08
N ARG A 189 -23.38 -7.71 -36.32
CA ARG A 189 -24.76 -7.72 -36.80
C ARG A 189 -25.42 -9.02 -36.35
N LEU A 190 -26.54 -8.89 -35.63
CA LEU A 190 -27.46 -9.99 -35.41
C LEU A 190 -28.02 -10.44 -36.77
N VAL A 191 -27.78 -11.69 -37.11
CA VAL A 191 -28.42 -12.36 -38.24
C VAL A 191 -29.81 -12.78 -37.77
N LYS A 192 -30.85 -12.33 -38.51
CA LYS A 192 -32.24 -12.76 -38.30
C LYS A 192 -32.47 -14.16 -38.86
#